data_AF-A0A820DMG3-F1
#
_entry.id   AF-A0A820DMG3-F1
#
_cell.length_a   1.000
_cell.length_b   1.000
_cell.length_c   1.000
_cell.angle_alpha   90.00
_cell.angle_beta   90.00
_cell.angle_gamma   90.00
#
_symmetry.space_group_name_H-M   'P 1'
#
loop_
_entity.id
_entity.type
_entity.pdbx_description
1 polymer ?
#
loop_
_entity_poly.entity_id
_entity_poly.type
_entity_poly.pdbx_seq_one_letter_code
_entity_poly.pdbx_strand_id
1 'polypeptide(L)'
;MLPIRQLSALLSRIFFAFILLSTSFLIITGFTKYFHKKSDRYRFRPVENNLLKQFEVDHEHNNNVESRDAIRQELHTVYSGSIQHVSTLERRHLLQTNNSSPFEPTKIANKLLSVYVHFDLKGAAPKISYFEQLFPLLHRLGANGICMEYEDMFPFDGIVNNIKHKQAYTKNDIEKINQLAKDNHLDIMPLLQTYGHLEFLLKLKEFSDLRENSKYPQVISPCINKTYSILFAMIDQYLNLHPHMRLFHIGHDEVYYFLTNPACQEFQRLTGVGTQHELFAYHLSIIANYIREKNPNLSLFVWHDVLQNLNIDILRKYKLMNVINPIVWSYREDISVEGFIVGPQAKLFGQFKSLWGASAFKGATDEVATISDVTHYYENQVSWIQQLNSYIPTKWKNFNGVMLTGWSRYDHFLSLCELLPYSIPTMAFSLAAWKEPFKSLPRASLHSNSQLKEYIRKELQCSSNIHLNIQEHASKLIPKCKFPGAAIYESMISVVQLWIKVETVESFVNKFVTDLHVKYNYIHLKRGEECLDKLTPIMNLLKDFIGSFQKSMDEVFSVQVAIEWLETYFMKRYRLINQKYEFILRAVQEQRSWLPRPIPDTDKIHIIEKNKR
;
A
#
# COMPACT_ATOMS: atom_id res chain seq x y z
N MET A 1 73.63 27.31 33.99
CA MET A 1 73.35 26.11 34.80
C MET A 1 71.85 26.04 35.04
N LEU A 2 71.19 24.98 34.56
CA LEU A 2 69.75 24.78 34.78
C LEU A 2 69.43 24.69 36.28
N PRO A 3 68.25 25.20 36.72
CA PRO A 3 67.53 24.59 37.82
C PRO A 3 66.31 23.83 37.28
N ILE A 4 66.42 22.52 37.48
CA ILE A 4 65.54 21.41 37.14
C ILE A 4 64.23 21.45 37.96
N ARG A 5 63.48 22.56 37.86
CA ARG A 5 62.14 22.69 38.48
C ARG A 5 61.05 23.22 37.55
N GLN A 6 61.39 23.61 36.32
CA GLN A 6 60.39 23.96 35.30
C GLN A 6 60.25 22.91 34.18
N LEU A 7 61.10 21.87 34.15
CA LEU A 7 60.94 20.76 33.21
C LEU A 7 59.90 19.72 33.66
N SER A 8 59.61 19.60 34.97
CA SER A 8 58.57 18.65 35.46
C SER A 8 57.14 19.16 35.21
N ALA A 9 56.93 20.49 35.17
CA ALA A 9 55.65 21.10 34.84
C ALA A 9 55.36 21.08 33.33
N LEU A 10 56.41 21.12 32.48
CA LEU A 10 56.27 21.02 31.03
C LEU A 10 56.08 19.57 30.58
N LEU A 11 56.77 18.60 31.21
CA LEU A 11 56.58 17.17 30.93
C LEU A 11 55.23 16.64 31.45
N SER A 12 54.71 17.13 32.57
CA SER A 12 53.37 16.75 33.06
C SER A 12 52.23 17.27 32.15
N ARG A 13 52.37 18.47 31.58
CA ARG A 13 51.37 19.02 30.62
C ARG A 13 51.46 18.37 29.23
N ILE A 14 52.65 17.95 28.79
CA ILE A 14 52.80 17.20 27.53
C ILE A 14 52.30 15.75 27.69
N PHE A 15 52.46 15.12 28.87
CA PHE A 15 51.93 13.78 29.14
C PHE A 15 50.40 13.75 29.28
N PHE A 16 49.79 14.78 29.89
CA PHE A 16 48.32 14.89 29.95
C PHE A 16 47.69 15.22 28.58
N ALA A 17 48.38 16.03 27.75
CA ALA A 17 47.94 16.28 26.38
C ALA A 17 48.06 15.02 25.49
N PHE A 18 49.09 14.18 25.69
CA PHE A 18 49.22 12.91 24.97
C PHE A 18 48.23 11.83 25.42
N ILE A 19 47.80 11.82 26.68
CA ILE A 19 46.77 10.88 27.17
C ILE A 19 45.36 11.30 26.72
N LEU A 20 45.06 12.59 26.62
CA LEU A 20 43.77 13.08 26.07
C LEU A 20 43.69 13.00 24.54
N LEU A 21 44.82 13.14 23.82
CA LEU A 21 44.86 12.93 22.37
C LEU A 21 44.92 11.44 21.98
N SER A 22 45.52 10.55 22.78
CA SER A 22 45.52 9.10 22.50
C SER A 22 44.23 8.39 22.91
N THR A 23 43.47 8.91 23.89
CA THR A 23 42.14 8.38 24.23
C THR A 23 41.03 8.91 23.31
N SER A 24 41.23 10.06 22.66
CA SER A 24 40.29 10.57 21.65
C SER A 24 40.55 10.02 20.23
N PHE A 25 41.76 9.54 19.93
CA PHE A 25 42.09 8.99 18.61
C PHE A 25 41.87 7.47 18.49
N LEU A 26 41.88 6.72 19.60
CA LEU A 26 41.51 5.30 19.63
C LEU A 26 39.99 5.04 19.74
N ILE A 27 39.19 6.08 20.02
CA ILE A 27 37.73 5.98 20.01
C ILE A 27 37.12 6.42 18.65
N ILE A 28 37.87 7.17 17.82
CA ILE A 28 37.34 7.71 16.55
C ILE A 28 37.83 6.94 15.30
N THR A 29 38.84 6.07 15.40
CA THR A 29 39.31 5.28 14.24
C THR A 29 39.22 3.76 14.39
N GLY A 30 38.75 3.25 15.54
CA GLY A 30 38.57 1.81 15.81
C GLY A 30 37.11 1.31 15.85
N PHE A 31 36.11 2.20 15.92
CA PHE A 31 34.70 1.81 16.13
C PHE A 31 33.77 2.00 14.93
N THR A 32 34.25 2.57 13.82
CA THR A 32 33.44 2.81 12.60
C THR A 32 33.71 1.79 11.48
N LYS A 33 34.61 0.82 11.66
CA LYS A 33 34.94 -0.19 10.64
C LYS A 33 34.58 -1.64 10.99
N TYR A 34 33.97 -1.90 12.16
CA TYR A 34 33.58 -3.25 12.58
C TYR A 34 32.08 -3.46 12.88
N PHE A 35 31.22 -2.45 12.67
CA PHE A 35 29.76 -2.57 12.82
C PHE A 35 28.94 -2.12 11.59
N HIS A 36 29.56 -2.04 10.41
CA HIS A 36 28.86 -1.72 9.16
C HIS A 36 28.98 -2.80 8.08
N LYS A 37 28.99 -4.07 8.50
CA LYS A 37 28.92 -5.20 7.57
C LYS A 37 28.17 -6.38 8.16
N LYS A 38 26.89 -6.16 8.53
CA LYS A 38 25.78 -7.14 8.62
C LYS A 38 24.64 -6.55 9.48
N SER A 39 23.80 -5.70 8.87
CA SER A 39 22.40 -5.47 9.30
C SER A 39 21.64 -4.49 8.41
N ASP A 40 22.25 -3.92 7.36
CA ASP A 40 21.51 -3.19 6.32
C ASP A 40 20.90 -4.15 5.29
N ARG A 41 19.82 -4.82 5.68
CA ARG A 41 18.76 -5.25 4.79
C ARG A 41 17.46 -4.91 5.53
N TYR A 42 16.62 -4.10 4.90
CA TYR A 42 15.38 -3.52 5.44
C TYR A 42 15.55 -2.31 6.36
N ARG A 43 15.99 -1.17 5.78
CA ARG A 43 15.55 0.17 6.21
C ARG A 43 15.37 1.07 5.00
N PHE A 44 14.13 1.54 4.79
CA PHE A 44 13.86 2.71 3.97
C PHE A 44 14.63 3.91 4.56
N ARG A 45 15.48 4.54 3.75
CA ARG A 45 16.12 5.82 4.10
C ARG A 45 15.18 6.97 3.72
N PRO A 46 14.92 7.95 4.60
CA PRO A 46 14.37 9.22 4.17
C PRO A 46 15.46 10.02 3.45
N VAL A 47 15.17 10.51 2.24
CA VAL A 47 16.09 11.37 1.48
C VAL A 47 15.92 12.81 1.95
N GLU A 48 17.00 13.38 2.50
CA GLU A 48 17.14 14.81 2.75
C GLU A 48 17.26 15.57 1.40
N ASN A 49 16.40 16.56 1.20
CA ASN A 49 16.43 17.48 0.06
C ASN A 49 17.62 18.42 0.14
N ASN A 50 18.58 18.29 -0.79
CA ASN A 50 19.55 19.34 -1.11
C ASN A 50 19.53 19.59 -2.62
N LEU A 51 18.67 20.52 -3.04
CA LEU A 51 18.73 21.14 -4.37
C LEU A 51 18.75 22.66 -4.20
N LEU A 52 19.93 23.18 -3.88
CA LEU A 52 20.30 24.58 -4.05
C LEU A 52 21.66 24.59 -4.73
N LYS A 53 21.65 24.70 -6.07
CA LYS A 53 22.58 25.47 -6.91
C LYS A 53 22.56 24.94 -8.33
N GLN A 54 22.08 25.83 -9.21
CA GLN A 54 22.31 25.98 -10.65
C GLN A 54 20.98 26.04 -11.36
N PHE A 55 20.59 27.24 -11.77
CA PHE A 55 20.14 27.57 -13.13
C PHE A 55 19.89 29.08 -13.13
N GLU A 56 20.86 29.81 -13.68
CA GLU A 56 20.76 31.21 -14.06
C GLU A 56 20.90 31.25 -15.58
N VAL A 57 19.99 31.99 -16.24
CA VAL A 57 20.09 32.58 -17.61
C VAL A 57 19.85 31.55 -18.75
N ASP A 58 18.84 31.62 -19.63
CA ASP A 58 18.24 32.73 -20.39
C ASP A 58 16.74 32.49 -20.73
N HIS A 59 15.98 33.58 -20.85
CA HIS A 59 14.59 33.65 -21.32
C HIS A 59 14.51 33.70 -22.86
N GLU A 60 13.52 33.03 -23.47
CA GLU A 60 12.43 33.67 -24.23
C GLU A 60 11.51 32.65 -24.96
N HIS A 61 10.19 32.89 -24.86
CA HIS A 61 9.10 32.38 -25.71
C HIS A 61 8.71 30.88 -25.65
N ASN A 62 7.93 30.45 -24.63
CA ASN A 62 6.84 29.45 -24.82
C ASN A 62 5.87 29.28 -23.62
N ASN A 63 5.12 30.33 -23.24
CA ASN A 63 4.33 30.37 -21.99
C ASN A 63 3.03 29.53 -21.93
N ASN A 64 2.80 28.56 -22.83
CA ASN A 64 1.59 27.71 -22.78
C ASN A 64 1.84 26.20 -22.67
N VAL A 65 3.08 25.74 -22.85
CA VAL A 65 3.42 24.31 -22.77
C VAL A 65 4.01 23.96 -21.40
N GLU A 66 4.88 24.81 -20.85
CA GLU A 66 5.51 24.58 -19.53
C GLU A 66 4.51 24.59 -18.37
N SER A 67 3.44 25.40 -18.44
CA SER A 67 2.42 25.38 -17.39
C SER A 67 1.66 24.05 -17.37
N ARG A 68 1.42 23.44 -18.54
CA ARG A 68 0.73 22.15 -18.64
C ARG A 68 1.58 21.01 -18.11
N ASP A 69 2.89 21.04 -18.34
CA ASP A 69 3.80 20.00 -17.86
C ASP A 69 4.11 20.13 -16.36
N ALA A 70 4.16 21.34 -15.82
CA ALA A 70 4.25 21.59 -14.38
C ALA A 70 2.98 21.12 -13.63
N ILE A 71 1.79 21.45 -14.16
CA ILE A 71 0.49 20.95 -13.67
C ILE A 71 0.47 19.41 -13.70
N ARG A 72 1.05 18.78 -14.74
CA ARG A 72 1.12 17.33 -14.89
C ARG A 72 2.04 16.68 -13.84
N GLN A 73 3.14 17.33 -13.48
CA GLN A 73 4.05 16.89 -12.42
C GLN A 73 3.45 17.07 -11.02
N GLU A 74 2.70 18.14 -10.79
CA GLU A 74 2.05 18.39 -9.49
C GLU A 74 0.84 17.44 -9.28
N LEU A 75 0.04 17.17 -10.32
CA LEU A 75 -0.99 16.12 -10.30
C LEU A 75 -0.40 14.73 -10.10
N HIS A 76 0.77 14.45 -10.69
CA HIS A 76 1.53 13.25 -10.34
C HIS A 76 1.88 13.25 -8.86
N THR A 77 2.40 14.33 -8.30
CA THR A 77 2.83 14.37 -6.90
C THR A 77 1.66 14.29 -5.91
N VAL A 78 0.48 14.79 -6.27
CA VAL A 78 -0.74 14.79 -5.42
C VAL A 78 -1.53 13.47 -5.52
N TYR A 79 -1.49 12.77 -6.66
CA TYR A 79 -2.26 11.52 -6.87
C TYR A 79 -1.43 10.25 -7.01
N SER A 80 -0.13 10.37 -7.19
CA SER A 80 0.85 9.30 -7.06
C SER A 80 1.92 9.77 -6.07
N GLY A 81 1.81 9.32 -4.81
CA GLY A 81 2.92 9.44 -3.86
C GLY A 81 4.21 9.02 -4.57
N SER A 82 5.21 9.91 -4.50
CA SER A 82 6.58 9.82 -5.04
C SER A 82 6.94 8.54 -5.82
N ILE A 83 6.57 8.47 -7.11
CA ILE A 83 7.24 7.58 -8.05
C ILE A 83 8.59 8.23 -8.37
N GLN A 84 9.69 7.65 -7.89
CA GLN A 84 11.02 7.96 -8.43
C GLN A 84 11.05 7.54 -9.91
N HIS A 85 10.84 8.51 -10.80
CA HIS A 85 11.08 8.36 -12.23
C HIS A 85 12.58 8.18 -12.48
N VAL A 86 13.01 6.94 -12.68
CA VAL A 86 14.21 6.68 -13.49
C VAL A 86 13.91 7.19 -14.90
N SER A 87 14.80 8.03 -15.43
CA SER A 87 14.56 8.83 -16.62
C SER A 87 14.11 7.99 -17.83
N THR A 88 13.08 8.47 -18.52
CA THR A 88 12.45 7.88 -19.71
C THR A 88 13.38 7.75 -20.92
N LEU A 89 14.58 8.36 -20.89
CA LEU A 89 15.57 8.28 -21.97
C LEU A 89 16.32 6.95 -22.00
N GLU A 90 16.61 6.33 -20.85
CA GLU A 90 17.25 5.00 -20.80
C GLU A 90 16.27 3.86 -21.17
N ARG A 91 14.95 4.07 -20.96
CA ARG A 91 13.88 3.11 -21.33
C ARG A 91 13.76 2.87 -22.82
N ARG A 92 14.04 3.87 -23.67
CA ARG A 92 13.92 3.72 -25.13
C ARG A 92 15.03 2.88 -25.73
N HIS A 93 16.22 2.87 -25.12
CA HIS A 93 17.36 2.15 -25.70
C HIS A 93 17.35 0.65 -25.37
N LEU A 94 16.78 0.25 -24.24
CA LEU A 94 16.64 -1.17 -23.87
C LEU A 94 15.44 -1.88 -24.50
N LEU A 95 14.39 -1.14 -24.91
CA LEU A 95 13.18 -1.72 -25.52
C LEU A 95 13.21 -1.75 -27.05
N GLN A 96 14.11 -1.01 -27.70
CA GLN A 96 14.21 -0.98 -29.17
C GLN A 96 15.01 -2.14 -29.78
N THR A 97 15.66 -2.99 -28.97
CA THR A 97 16.45 -4.12 -29.47
C THR A 97 15.69 -5.45 -29.51
N ASN A 98 14.44 -5.52 -29.05
CA ASN A 98 13.63 -6.75 -29.06
C ASN A 98 12.40 -6.65 -29.98
N ASN A 99 12.62 -6.26 -31.23
CA ASN A 99 11.61 -6.47 -32.27
C ASN A 99 11.80 -7.83 -32.95
N SER A 100 10.69 -8.57 -33.04
CA SER A 100 10.44 -9.77 -33.84
C SER A 100 11.18 -11.07 -33.47
N SER A 101 10.63 -11.78 -32.49
CA SER A 101 10.52 -13.24 -32.56
C SER A 101 9.04 -13.61 -32.34
N PRO A 102 8.46 -14.58 -33.07
CA PRO A 102 7.13 -15.09 -32.74
C PRO A 102 7.20 -15.73 -31.35
N PHE A 103 6.47 -15.17 -30.38
CA PHE A 103 6.39 -15.75 -29.04
C PHE A 103 5.81 -17.16 -29.13
N GLU A 104 6.61 -18.17 -28.82
CA GLU A 104 6.15 -19.56 -28.72
C GLU A 104 5.07 -19.69 -27.62
N PRO A 105 4.06 -20.56 -27.80
CA PRO A 105 3.06 -20.85 -26.77
C PRO A 105 3.71 -21.22 -25.43
N THR A 106 3.22 -20.63 -24.34
CA THR A 106 3.82 -20.81 -23.02
C THR A 106 3.62 -22.23 -22.45
N LYS A 107 4.66 -22.83 -21.83
CA LYS A 107 4.60 -24.20 -21.28
C LYS A 107 3.68 -24.35 -20.06
N ILE A 108 3.24 -23.26 -19.41
CA ILE A 108 2.18 -23.28 -18.38
C ILE A 108 0.80 -23.55 -18.99
N ALA A 109 0.60 -23.39 -20.31
CA ALA A 109 -0.72 -23.53 -20.94
C ALA A 109 -1.47 -24.81 -20.51
N ASN A 110 -0.74 -25.90 -20.23
CA ASN A 110 -1.31 -27.19 -19.84
C ASN A 110 -1.49 -27.40 -18.33
N LYS A 111 -1.01 -26.51 -17.46
CA LYS A 111 -1.23 -26.61 -16.00
C LYS A 111 -2.40 -25.74 -15.59
N LEU A 112 -3.41 -26.35 -14.97
CA LEU A 112 -4.52 -25.64 -14.33
C LEU A 112 -4.00 -25.02 -13.03
N LEU A 113 -4.04 -23.69 -12.95
CA LEU A 113 -3.67 -22.93 -11.76
C LEU A 113 -4.93 -22.29 -11.18
N SER A 114 -5.05 -22.33 -9.86
CA SER A 114 -6.10 -21.59 -9.15
C SER A 114 -5.76 -20.10 -9.13
N VAL A 115 -6.72 -19.25 -9.47
CA VAL A 115 -6.58 -17.79 -9.50
C VAL A 115 -7.55 -17.18 -8.49
N TYR A 116 -7.01 -16.65 -7.39
CA TYR A 116 -7.82 -16.14 -6.27
C TYR A 116 -7.74 -14.62 -6.20
N VAL A 117 -8.84 -13.97 -5.80
CA VAL A 117 -8.88 -12.52 -5.55
C VAL A 117 -8.85 -12.27 -4.06
N HIS A 118 -7.88 -11.51 -3.58
CA HIS A 118 -7.77 -11.14 -2.17
C HIS A 118 -8.47 -9.81 -1.88
N PHE A 119 -9.26 -9.82 -0.81
CA PHE A 119 -9.96 -8.66 -0.26
C PHE A 119 -9.42 -8.33 1.13
N ASP A 120 -8.68 -7.22 1.21
CA ASP A 120 -8.34 -6.58 2.47
C ASP A 120 -9.50 -5.70 2.93
N LEU A 121 -10.13 -6.07 4.04
CA LEU A 121 -11.34 -5.42 4.56
C LEU A 121 -11.04 -4.37 5.64
N LYS A 122 -9.77 -4.09 5.91
CA LYS A 122 -9.27 -3.15 6.93
C LYS A 122 -9.79 -1.73 6.71
N GLY A 123 -10.79 -1.35 7.51
CA GLY A 123 -11.38 -0.01 7.55
C GLY A 123 -12.20 0.41 6.31
N ALA A 124 -12.27 -0.40 5.25
CA ALA A 124 -13.10 -0.16 4.07
C ALA A 124 -13.79 -1.45 3.60
N ALA A 125 -14.45 -2.15 4.52
CA ALA A 125 -15.18 -3.37 4.19
C ALA A 125 -16.47 -3.06 3.40
N PRO A 126 -16.70 -3.68 2.23
CA PRO A 126 -17.94 -3.53 1.48
C PRO A 126 -19.17 -4.09 2.21
N LYS A 127 -20.35 -3.54 1.93
CA LYS A 127 -21.64 -4.11 2.34
C LYS A 127 -21.84 -5.48 1.68
N ILE A 128 -22.61 -6.37 2.33
CA ILE A 128 -22.95 -7.68 1.77
C ILE A 128 -23.64 -7.57 0.40
N SER A 129 -24.52 -6.57 0.23
CA SER A 129 -25.20 -6.27 -1.04
C SER A 129 -24.23 -5.96 -2.19
N TYR A 130 -23.00 -5.53 -1.90
CA TYR A 130 -21.97 -5.34 -2.90
C TYR A 130 -21.35 -6.68 -3.31
N PHE A 131 -21.07 -7.58 -2.37
CA PHE A 131 -20.57 -8.93 -2.69
C PHE A 131 -21.57 -9.75 -3.51
N GLU A 132 -22.88 -9.57 -3.28
CA GLU A 132 -23.94 -10.19 -4.08
C GLU A 132 -23.82 -9.86 -5.59
N GLN A 133 -23.32 -8.67 -5.91
CA GLN A 133 -23.10 -8.23 -7.29
C GLN A 133 -21.68 -8.55 -7.78
N LEU A 134 -20.69 -8.48 -6.89
CA LEU A 134 -19.28 -8.63 -7.22
C LEU A 134 -18.90 -10.09 -7.51
N PHE A 135 -19.31 -11.05 -6.69
CA PHE A 135 -18.89 -12.45 -6.83
C PHE A 135 -19.28 -13.07 -8.19
N PRO A 136 -20.50 -12.83 -8.72
CA PRO A 136 -20.82 -13.24 -10.09
C PRO A 136 -19.89 -12.65 -11.15
N LEU A 137 -19.45 -11.40 -10.97
CA LEU A 137 -18.49 -10.76 -11.88
C LEU A 137 -17.11 -11.43 -11.79
N LEU A 138 -16.62 -11.73 -10.58
CA LEU A 138 -15.34 -12.42 -10.39
C LEU A 138 -15.33 -13.78 -11.10
N HIS A 139 -16.41 -14.55 -10.94
CA HIS A 139 -16.56 -15.85 -11.59
C HIS A 139 -16.49 -15.73 -13.13
N ARG A 140 -17.23 -14.78 -13.73
CA ARG A 140 -17.18 -14.53 -15.19
C ARG A 140 -15.79 -14.13 -15.68
N LEU A 141 -15.08 -13.31 -14.88
CA LEU A 141 -13.72 -12.87 -15.16
C LEU A 141 -12.67 -13.99 -14.99
N GLY A 142 -13.03 -15.12 -14.37
CA GLY A 142 -12.21 -16.32 -14.30
C GLY A 142 -11.58 -16.61 -12.94
N ALA A 143 -12.02 -15.94 -11.87
CA ALA A 143 -11.58 -16.27 -10.52
C ALA A 143 -12.08 -17.66 -10.10
N ASN A 144 -11.22 -18.42 -9.41
CA ASN A 144 -11.56 -19.74 -8.83
C ASN A 144 -11.88 -19.65 -7.35
N GLY A 145 -11.51 -18.55 -6.69
CA GLY A 145 -11.73 -18.36 -5.27
C GLY A 145 -11.43 -16.94 -4.83
N ILE A 146 -11.65 -16.71 -3.55
CA ILE A 146 -11.45 -15.44 -2.87
C ILE A 146 -10.64 -15.69 -1.59
N CYS A 147 -9.75 -14.74 -1.27
CA CYS A 147 -9.08 -14.68 0.01
C CYS A 147 -9.65 -13.51 0.80
N MET A 148 -10.12 -13.76 2.02
CA MET A 148 -10.84 -12.77 2.83
C MET A 148 -10.02 -12.42 4.09
N GLU A 149 -9.39 -11.24 4.09
CA GLU A 149 -8.68 -10.70 5.25
C GLU A 149 -9.61 -9.73 6.00
N TYR A 150 -10.19 -10.24 7.10
CA TYR A 150 -11.23 -9.52 7.86
C TYR A 150 -10.66 -8.59 8.94
N GLU A 151 -9.64 -9.05 9.67
CA GLU A 151 -9.09 -8.38 10.85
C GLU A 151 -10.17 -7.89 11.84
N ASP A 152 -10.25 -6.60 12.17
CA ASP A 152 -11.26 -6.06 13.08
C ASP A 152 -12.68 -6.00 12.50
N MET A 153 -12.86 -6.30 11.22
CA MET A 153 -14.19 -6.44 10.60
C MET A 153 -14.80 -7.82 10.80
N PHE A 154 -14.07 -8.77 11.39
CA PHE A 154 -14.61 -10.07 11.77
C PHE A 154 -15.50 -9.96 13.02
N PRO A 155 -16.62 -10.71 13.13
CA PRO A 155 -17.53 -10.70 14.28
C PRO A 155 -16.96 -11.34 15.55
N PHE A 156 -15.77 -10.93 16.01
CA PHE A 156 -15.17 -11.46 17.22
C PHE A 156 -16.09 -11.30 18.44
N ASP A 157 -16.06 -12.30 19.30
CA ASP A 157 -16.88 -12.44 20.50
C ASP A 157 -16.05 -12.96 21.70
N GLY A 158 -16.64 -12.99 22.89
CA GLY A 158 -15.99 -13.48 24.12
C GLY A 158 -14.76 -12.65 24.52
N ILE A 159 -13.66 -13.32 24.86
CA ILE A 159 -12.41 -12.68 25.35
C ILE A 159 -11.73 -11.78 24.31
N VAL A 160 -12.16 -11.84 23.05
CA VAL A 160 -11.65 -11.02 21.94
C VAL A 160 -12.73 -10.08 21.36
N ASN A 161 -13.88 -9.93 22.03
CA ASN A 161 -14.97 -9.08 21.55
C ASN A 161 -14.55 -7.61 21.33
N ASN A 162 -13.62 -7.10 22.14
CA ASN A 162 -13.17 -5.70 22.05
C ASN A 162 -12.34 -5.38 20.79
N ILE A 163 -11.89 -6.41 20.05
CA ILE A 163 -11.21 -6.24 18.76
C ILE A 163 -12.19 -5.70 17.70
N LYS A 164 -13.45 -6.14 17.77
CA LYS A 164 -14.45 -5.94 16.73
C LYS A 164 -14.71 -4.45 16.47
N HIS A 165 -14.55 -4.03 15.22
CA HIS A 165 -14.93 -2.72 14.75
C HIS A 165 -16.44 -2.50 14.91
N LYS A 166 -16.88 -1.26 15.18
CA LYS A 166 -18.30 -0.94 15.42
C LYS A 166 -19.22 -1.31 14.25
N GLN A 167 -18.66 -1.41 13.06
CA GLN A 167 -19.36 -1.76 11.81
C GLN A 167 -18.89 -3.10 11.25
N ALA A 168 -18.24 -3.93 12.07
CA ALA A 168 -17.85 -5.28 11.67
C ALA A 168 -19.05 -6.08 11.18
N TYR A 169 -18.78 -7.06 10.34
CA TYR A 169 -19.79 -8.02 9.90
C TYR A 169 -20.42 -8.71 11.11
N THR A 170 -21.67 -9.15 10.96
CA THR A 170 -22.31 -10.08 11.89
C THR A 170 -21.95 -11.53 11.55
N LYS A 171 -22.26 -12.48 12.45
CA LYS A 171 -22.08 -13.92 12.17
C LYS A 171 -22.89 -14.35 10.92
N ASN A 172 -24.12 -13.83 10.78
CA ASN A 172 -24.98 -14.07 9.62
C ASN A 172 -24.41 -13.49 8.32
N ASP A 173 -23.70 -12.36 8.40
CA ASP A 173 -23.01 -11.79 7.24
C ASP A 173 -21.87 -12.71 6.76
N ILE A 174 -21.11 -13.32 7.68
CA ILE A 174 -20.07 -14.30 7.31
C ILE A 174 -20.69 -15.56 6.67
N GLU A 175 -21.79 -16.06 7.22
CA GLU A 175 -22.56 -17.16 6.61
C GLU A 175 -23.04 -16.80 5.20
N LYS A 176 -23.54 -15.57 5.01
CA LYS A 176 -23.96 -15.08 3.71
C LYS A 176 -22.79 -14.94 2.74
N ILE A 177 -21.61 -14.47 3.17
CA ILE A 177 -20.39 -14.46 2.33
C ILE A 177 -20.03 -15.88 1.88
N ASN A 178 -20.03 -16.85 2.79
CA ASN A 178 -19.77 -18.25 2.46
C ASN A 178 -20.76 -18.79 1.42
N GLN A 179 -22.05 -18.49 1.61
CA GLN A 179 -23.11 -18.90 0.70
C GLN A 179 -22.94 -18.26 -0.69
N LEU A 180 -22.68 -16.95 -0.75
CA LEU A 180 -22.44 -16.25 -2.01
C LEU A 180 -21.23 -16.78 -2.76
N ALA A 181 -20.13 -17.09 -2.05
CA ALA A 181 -18.94 -17.68 -2.66
C ALA A 181 -19.27 -19.04 -3.27
N LYS A 182 -19.96 -19.90 -2.53
CA LYS A 182 -20.42 -21.21 -2.99
C LYS A 182 -21.34 -21.12 -4.22
N ASP A 183 -22.33 -20.23 -4.18
CA ASP A 183 -23.30 -20.03 -5.27
C ASP A 183 -22.66 -19.54 -6.57
N ASN A 184 -21.48 -18.90 -6.46
CA ASN A 184 -20.70 -18.41 -7.60
C ASN A 184 -19.47 -19.29 -7.91
N HIS A 185 -19.41 -20.50 -7.37
CA HIS A 185 -18.29 -21.44 -7.58
C HIS A 185 -16.92 -20.84 -7.23
N LEU A 186 -16.87 -20.04 -6.17
CA LEU A 186 -15.65 -19.46 -5.62
C LEU A 186 -15.30 -20.20 -4.33
N ASP A 187 -14.11 -20.78 -4.29
CA ASP A 187 -13.51 -21.24 -3.03
C ASP A 187 -13.25 -20.06 -2.08
N ILE A 188 -13.37 -20.28 -0.78
CA ILE A 188 -13.02 -19.29 0.23
C ILE A 188 -11.75 -19.69 0.99
N MET A 189 -10.81 -18.76 1.07
CA MET A 189 -9.63 -18.83 1.92
C MET A 189 -9.68 -17.66 2.92
N PRO A 190 -10.19 -17.86 4.15
CA PRO A 190 -10.07 -16.83 5.17
C PRO A 190 -8.60 -16.54 5.45
N LEU A 191 -8.27 -15.30 5.76
CA LEU A 191 -6.94 -14.87 6.22
C LEU A 191 -7.06 -14.30 7.63
N LEU A 192 -6.26 -14.86 8.54
CA LEU A 192 -6.09 -14.39 9.90
C LEU A 192 -4.61 -14.11 10.16
N GLN A 193 -4.30 -12.87 10.51
CA GLN A 193 -2.98 -12.52 11.01
C GLN A 193 -2.75 -13.15 12.38
N THR A 194 -1.60 -13.83 12.54
CA THR A 194 -1.26 -14.54 13.79
C THR A 194 0.13 -14.24 14.32
N TYR A 195 0.87 -13.29 13.71
CA TYR A 195 2.19 -12.88 14.23
C TYR A 195 2.50 -11.40 14.00
N GLY A 196 2.67 -10.99 12.73
CA GLY A 196 2.73 -9.60 12.29
C GLY A 196 1.34 -9.05 11.97
N HIS A 197 1.26 -7.77 11.57
CA HIS A 197 0.03 -7.04 11.23
C HIS A 197 -1.11 -7.21 12.25
N LEU A 198 -0.77 -7.24 13.55
CA LEU A 198 -1.72 -7.38 14.64
C LEU A 198 -2.09 -6.04 15.28
N GLU A 199 -1.91 -4.92 14.59
CA GLU A 199 -2.24 -3.59 15.11
C GLU A 199 -3.70 -3.48 15.53
N PHE A 200 -4.61 -4.13 14.80
CA PHE A 200 -6.04 -4.16 15.11
C PHE A 200 -6.35 -4.73 16.50
N LEU A 201 -5.54 -5.69 16.96
CA LEU A 201 -5.59 -6.29 18.28
C LEU A 201 -4.76 -5.48 19.28
N LEU A 202 -3.48 -5.28 18.97
CA LEU A 202 -2.47 -4.82 19.91
C LEU A 202 -2.50 -3.31 20.15
N LYS A 203 -3.24 -2.51 19.35
CA LYS A 203 -3.51 -1.10 19.65
C LYS A 203 -4.37 -0.93 20.91
N LEU A 204 -5.15 -1.96 21.27
CA LEU A 204 -6.06 -1.92 22.42
C LEU A 204 -5.30 -2.09 23.73
N LYS A 205 -5.72 -1.34 24.75
CA LYS A 205 -5.10 -1.36 26.08
C LYS A 205 -5.07 -2.76 26.70
N GLU A 206 -6.13 -3.53 26.50
CA GLU A 206 -6.31 -4.89 27.04
C GLU A 206 -5.27 -5.91 26.55
N PHE A 207 -4.74 -5.72 25.35
CA PHE A 207 -3.80 -6.64 24.69
C PHE A 207 -2.40 -6.02 24.52
N SER A 208 -2.19 -4.80 25.00
CA SER A 208 -0.93 -4.07 24.84
C SER A 208 0.26 -4.73 25.56
N ASP A 209 -0.01 -5.54 26.58
CA ASP A 209 0.95 -6.37 27.31
C ASP A 209 1.53 -7.51 26.45
N LEU A 210 0.83 -7.90 25.37
CA LEU A 210 1.23 -9.00 24.49
C LEU A 210 2.20 -8.57 23.38
N ARG A 211 2.52 -7.28 23.27
CA ARG A 211 3.39 -6.77 22.20
C ARG A 211 4.83 -7.29 22.34
N GLU A 212 5.45 -7.63 21.22
CA GLU A 212 6.87 -7.97 21.17
C GLU A 212 7.75 -6.76 21.49
N ASN A 213 7.35 -5.57 21.02
CA ASN A 213 7.93 -4.30 21.43
C ASN A 213 6.84 -3.42 22.06
N SER A 214 7.04 -2.98 23.30
CA SER A 214 6.01 -2.22 24.04
C SER A 214 5.55 -0.94 23.33
N LYS A 215 6.42 -0.33 22.50
CA LYS A 215 6.13 0.90 21.76
C LYS A 215 5.27 0.66 20.52
N TYR A 216 5.35 -0.52 19.91
CA TYR A 216 4.84 -0.73 18.57
C TYR A 216 3.84 -1.90 18.50
N PRO A 217 2.61 -1.66 18.01
CA PRO A 217 1.53 -2.63 18.06
C PRO A 217 1.49 -3.62 16.88
N GLN A 218 2.51 -3.73 16.03
CA GLN A 218 2.44 -4.65 14.88
C GLN A 218 2.64 -6.14 15.20
N VAL A 219 3.47 -6.48 16.20
CA VAL A 219 3.93 -7.86 16.43
C VAL A 219 3.56 -8.34 17.83
N ILE A 220 2.90 -9.49 17.91
CA ILE A 220 2.59 -10.18 19.17
C ILE A 220 3.78 -11.04 19.61
N SER A 221 4.03 -11.13 20.92
CA SER A 221 5.16 -11.90 21.45
C SER A 221 4.80 -13.37 21.66
N PRO A 222 5.48 -14.33 21.00
CA PRO A 222 5.29 -15.76 21.25
C PRO A 222 5.86 -16.22 22.61
N CYS A 223 6.63 -15.35 23.27
CA CYS A 223 7.26 -15.61 24.57
C CYS A 223 6.29 -15.49 25.76
N ILE A 224 5.05 -15.04 25.52
CA ILE A 224 4.04 -14.80 26.54
C ILE A 224 2.95 -15.86 26.42
N ASN A 225 2.71 -16.65 27.47
CA ASN A 225 1.71 -17.74 27.41
C ASN A 225 0.29 -17.26 27.05
N LYS A 226 -0.12 -16.08 27.54
CA LYS A 226 -1.43 -15.46 27.25
C LYS A 226 -1.63 -15.20 25.74
N THR A 227 -0.56 -15.03 24.95
CA THR A 227 -0.61 -14.87 23.49
C THR A 227 -1.40 -16.02 22.85
N TYR A 228 -1.10 -17.26 23.22
CA TYR A 228 -1.75 -18.41 22.60
C TYR A 228 -3.21 -18.53 22.99
N SER A 229 -3.61 -18.16 24.21
CA SER A 229 -5.02 -18.12 24.59
C SER A 229 -5.84 -17.17 23.71
N ILE A 230 -5.27 -16.01 23.35
CA ILE A 230 -5.93 -15.03 22.47
C ILE A 230 -5.96 -15.52 21.02
N LEU A 231 -4.81 -15.96 20.48
CA LEU A 231 -4.73 -16.43 19.10
C LEU A 231 -5.60 -17.66 18.84
N PHE A 232 -5.64 -18.61 19.78
CA PHE A 232 -6.49 -19.79 19.69
C PHE A 232 -7.98 -19.44 19.74
N ALA A 233 -8.38 -18.46 20.55
CA ALA A 233 -9.76 -17.98 20.57
C ALA A 233 -10.17 -17.32 19.25
N MET A 234 -9.25 -16.63 18.56
CA MET A 234 -9.50 -16.05 17.23
C MET A 234 -9.59 -17.13 16.15
N ILE A 235 -8.65 -18.09 16.17
CA ILE A 235 -8.61 -19.23 15.25
C ILE A 235 -9.89 -20.06 15.36
N ASP A 236 -10.33 -20.37 16.58
CA ASP A 236 -11.55 -21.14 16.81
C ASP A 236 -12.78 -20.48 16.20
N GLN A 237 -12.88 -19.15 16.29
CA GLN A 237 -14.00 -18.42 15.70
C GLN A 237 -13.97 -18.44 14.18
N TYR A 238 -12.78 -18.38 13.55
CA TYR A 238 -12.63 -18.56 12.11
C TYR A 238 -13.04 -19.97 11.66
N LEU A 239 -12.57 -21.01 12.36
CA LEU A 239 -12.94 -22.40 12.08
C LEU A 239 -14.45 -22.63 12.21
N ASN A 240 -15.09 -22.01 13.21
CA ASN A 240 -16.52 -22.12 13.45
C ASN A 240 -17.37 -21.38 12.41
N LEU A 241 -16.98 -20.18 11.99
CA LEU A 241 -17.76 -19.37 11.03
C LEU A 241 -17.46 -19.68 9.56
N HIS A 242 -16.43 -20.47 9.27
CA HIS A 242 -16.16 -21.03 7.94
C HIS A 242 -16.06 -22.57 8.01
N PRO A 243 -17.13 -23.29 8.35
CA PRO A 243 -17.08 -24.73 8.65
C PRO A 243 -16.70 -25.61 7.43
N HIS A 244 -16.78 -25.05 6.22
CA HIS A 244 -16.45 -25.75 4.97
C HIS A 244 -15.13 -25.26 4.32
N MET A 245 -14.35 -24.41 5.00
CA MET A 245 -13.07 -23.97 4.45
C MET A 245 -12.12 -25.16 4.23
N ARG A 246 -11.42 -25.15 3.11
CA ARG A 246 -10.36 -26.14 2.78
C ARG A 246 -8.97 -25.54 2.83
N LEU A 247 -8.90 -24.21 2.81
CA LEU A 247 -7.70 -23.40 2.73
C LEU A 247 -7.81 -22.34 3.83
N PHE A 248 -6.74 -22.14 4.59
CA PHE A 248 -6.70 -21.11 5.63
C PHE A 248 -5.35 -20.42 5.61
N HIS A 249 -5.36 -19.10 5.45
CA HIS A 249 -4.16 -18.28 5.45
C HIS A 249 -3.91 -17.74 6.85
N ILE A 250 -2.74 -18.01 7.44
CA ILE A 250 -2.42 -17.66 8.83
C ILE A 250 -1.42 -16.49 8.94
N GLY A 251 -1.22 -15.75 7.85
CA GLY A 251 -0.44 -14.51 7.80
C GLY A 251 1.06 -14.78 7.87
N HIS A 252 1.70 -14.25 8.92
CA HIS A 252 3.14 -14.35 9.21
C HIS A 252 4.06 -13.51 8.30
N ASP A 253 3.53 -12.47 7.68
CA ASP A 253 4.28 -11.44 6.97
C ASP A 253 4.85 -10.36 7.90
N GLU A 254 5.90 -9.70 7.41
CA GLU A 254 6.43 -8.43 7.91
C GLU A 254 6.69 -8.38 9.44
N VAL A 255 7.17 -9.50 9.99
CA VAL A 255 7.55 -9.57 11.41
C VAL A 255 8.89 -8.86 11.62
N TYR A 256 8.85 -7.60 12.06
CA TYR A 256 10.06 -6.75 12.19
C TYR A 256 10.76 -6.80 13.56
N TYR A 257 10.10 -7.35 14.59
CA TYR A 257 10.61 -7.35 15.97
C TYR A 257 10.62 -8.76 16.53
N PHE A 258 11.71 -9.12 17.21
CA PHE A 258 11.91 -10.45 17.81
C PHE A 258 12.78 -10.34 19.05
N LEU A 259 12.43 -11.11 20.08
CA LEU A 259 13.20 -11.24 21.32
C LEU A 259 13.47 -9.88 22.00
N THR A 260 12.61 -8.88 21.78
CA THR A 260 12.67 -7.56 22.42
C THR A 260 11.79 -7.48 23.67
N ASN A 261 10.83 -8.39 23.83
CA ASN A 261 10.02 -8.44 25.04
C ASN A 261 10.83 -9.03 26.21
N PRO A 262 10.79 -8.45 27.44
CA PRO A 262 11.47 -9.00 28.60
C PRO A 262 11.13 -10.46 28.92
N ALA A 263 9.89 -10.90 28.64
CA ALA A 263 9.46 -12.29 28.83
C ALA A 263 10.27 -13.28 27.97
N CYS A 264 10.86 -12.83 26.86
CA CYS A 264 11.65 -13.70 26.00
C CYS A 264 12.94 -14.19 26.65
N GLN A 265 13.49 -13.50 27.66
CA GLN A 265 14.69 -13.95 28.37
C GLN A 265 14.44 -15.26 29.11
N GLU A 266 13.36 -15.33 29.88
CA GLU A 266 12.98 -16.54 30.61
C GLU A 266 12.50 -17.64 29.66
N PHE A 267 11.74 -17.28 28.61
CA PHE A 267 11.32 -18.21 27.57
C PHE A 267 12.52 -18.90 26.90
N GLN A 268 13.56 -18.13 26.53
CA GLN A 268 14.79 -18.67 25.95
C GLN A 268 15.47 -19.66 26.92
N ARG A 269 15.54 -19.33 28.21
CA ARG A 269 16.12 -20.18 29.25
C ARG A 269 15.38 -21.52 29.39
N LEU A 270 14.05 -21.50 29.30
CA LEU A 270 13.20 -22.68 29.49
C LEU A 270 13.11 -23.58 28.25
N THR A 271 13.10 -23.00 27.05
CA THR A 271 12.83 -23.73 25.80
C THR A 271 14.07 -23.99 24.96
N GLY A 272 15.14 -23.23 25.16
CA GLY A 272 16.32 -23.21 24.30
C GLY A 272 16.09 -22.54 22.94
N VAL A 273 14.91 -21.97 22.66
CA VAL A 273 14.60 -21.27 21.41
C VAL A 273 15.21 -19.87 21.45
N GLY A 274 16.39 -19.73 20.84
CA GLY A 274 17.28 -18.60 21.09
C GLY A 274 17.35 -17.55 19.98
N THR A 275 17.01 -17.91 18.74
CA THR A 275 17.22 -17.04 17.57
C THR A 275 15.90 -16.54 16.97
N GLN A 276 15.95 -15.44 16.23
CA GLN A 276 14.77 -14.85 15.58
C GLN A 276 14.06 -15.84 14.64
N HIS A 277 14.82 -16.53 13.78
CA HIS A 277 14.26 -17.52 12.83
C HIS A 277 13.72 -18.77 13.54
N GLU A 278 14.36 -19.17 14.64
CA GLU A 278 13.88 -20.30 15.45
C GLU A 278 12.61 -19.94 16.21
N LEU A 279 12.51 -18.73 16.76
CA LEU A 279 11.28 -18.23 17.39
C LEU A 279 10.14 -18.16 16.37
N PHE A 280 10.41 -17.68 15.15
CA PHE A 280 9.43 -17.68 14.07
C PHE A 280 8.93 -19.09 13.76
N ALA A 281 9.85 -20.05 13.58
CA ALA A 281 9.49 -21.44 13.30
C ALA A 281 8.74 -22.12 14.46
N TYR A 282 9.15 -21.83 15.69
CA TYR A 282 8.49 -22.31 16.91
C TYR A 282 7.05 -21.83 16.97
N HIS A 283 6.84 -20.51 16.87
CA HIS A 283 5.51 -19.88 16.88
C HIS A 283 4.62 -20.46 15.78
N LEU A 284 5.10 -20.46 14.54
CA LEU A 284 4.38 -21.00 13.39
C LEU A 284 4.00 -22.47 13.59
N SER A 285 4.88 -23.28 14.19
CA SER A 285 4.59 -24.70 14.46
C SER A 285 3.47 -24.89 15.48
N ILE A 286 3.38 -24.03 16.50
CA ILE A 286 2.31 -24.10 17.52
C ILE A 286 0.97 -23.77 16.88
N ILE A 287 0.90 -22.65 16.14
CA ILE A 287 -0.32 -22.23 15.45
C ILE A 287 -0.79 -23.31 14.47
N ALA A 288 0.13 -23.84 13.66
CA ALA A 288 -0.20 -24.85 12.67
C ALA A 288 -0.65 -26.19 13.30
N ASN A 289 -0.02 -26.63 14.39
CA ASN A 289 -0.42 -27.85 15.10
C ASN A 289 -1.81 -27.69 15.74
N TYR A 290 -2.07 -26.56 16.40
CA TYR A 290 -3.37 -26.28 17.01
C TYR A 290 -4.51 -26.35 15.99
N ILE A 291 -4.32 -25.76 14.82
CA ILE A 291 -5.32 -25.79 13.74
C ILE A 291 -5.51 -27.23 13.22
N ARG A 292 -4.42 -27.98 13.01
CA ARG A 292 -4.48 -29.35 12.49
C ARG A 292 -5.08 -30.36 13.47
N GLU A 293 -4.95 -30.14 14.77
CA GLU A 293 -5.64 -30.96 15.78
C GLU A 293 -7.16 -30.84 15.66
N LYS A 294 -7.67 -29.67 15.27
CA LYS A 294 -9.10 -29.41 15.06
C LYS A 294 -9.57 -29.80 13.66
N ASN A 295 -8.76 -29.54 12.64
CA ASN A 295 -9.06 -29.89 11.26
C ASN A 295 -7.79 -30.36 10.53
N PRO A 296 -7.51 -31.68 10.52
CA PRO A 296 -6.28 -32.22 9.93
C PRO A 296 -6.21 -32.12 8.41
N ASN A 297 -7.34 -31.87 7.74
CA ASN A 297 -7.44 -31.79 6.28
C ASN A 297 -7.26 -30.37 5.74
N LEU A 298 -7.15 -29.37 6.62
CA LEU A 298 -7.02 -27.97 6.23
C LEU A 298 -5.61 -27.69 5.67
N SER A 299 -5.54 -27.06 4.50
CA SER A 299 -4.27 -26.61 3.94
C SER A 299 -3.95 -25.23 4.48
N LEU A 300 -2.82 -25.10 5.18
CA LEU A 300 -2.39 -23.86 5.81
C LEU A 300 -1.47 -23.07 4.88
N PHE A 301 -1.73 -21.77 4.75
CA PHE A 301 -0.96 -20.87 3.91
C PHE A 301 -0.27 -19.78 4.73
N VAL A 302 0.95 -19.42 4.32
CA VAL A 302 1.76 -18.40 4.98
C VAL A 302 2.47 -17.54 3.95
N TRP A 303 2.68 -16.27 4.28
CA TRP A 303 3.50 -15.40 3.45
C TRP A 303 4.99 -15.79 3.50
N HIS A 304 5.70 -15.60 2.38
CA HIS A 304 7.06 -16.09 2.22
C HIS A 304 8.17 -15.22 2.80
N ASP A 305 7.92 -13.93 3.03
CA ASP A 305 8.93 -12.87 3.16
C ASP A 305 9.81 -13.00 4.40
N VAL A 306 9.25 -13.41 5.53
CA VAL A 306 10.04 -13.79 6.72
C VAL A 306 10.49 -15.25 6.61
N LEU A 307 9.62 -16.15 6.11
CA LEU A 307 9.85 -17.58 5.99
C LEU A 307 11.12 -17.92 5.19
N GLN A 308 11.42 -17.17 4.14
CA GLN A 308 12.60 -17.38 3.29
C GLN A 308 13.94 -17.27 4.04
N ASN A 309 13.95 -16.70 5.25
CA ASN A 309 15.17 -16.59 6.06
C ASN A 309 15.45 -17.86 6.89
N LEU A 310 14.52 -18.82 6.94
CA LEU A 310 14.72 -20.10 7.63
C LEU A 310 15.58 -21.05 6.79
N ASN A 311 16.48 -21.77 7.46
CA ASN A 311 17.25 -22.84 6.84
C ASN A 311 16.50 -24.17 6.92
N ILE A 312 16.97 -25.15 6.14
CA ILE A 312 16.35 -26.49 6.08
C ILE A 312 16.34 -27.22 7.43
N ASP A 313 17.33 -26.97 8.29
CA ASP A 313 17.42 -27.64 9.59
C ASP A 313 16.35 -27.15 10.56
N ILE A 314 16.08 -25.83 10.58
CA ILE A 314 14.96 -25.24 11.32
C ILE A 314 13.62 -25.77 10.78
N LEU A 315 13.44 -25.75 9.45
CA LEU A 315 12.21 -26.25 8.83
C LEU A 315 11.94 -27.73 9.15
N ARG A 316 12.99 -28.57 9.21
CA ARG A 316 12.91 -29.97 9.62
C ARG A 316 12.64 -30.14 11.10
N LYS A 317 13.35 -29.40 11.96
CA LYS A 317 13.17 -29.42 13.43
C LYS A 317 11.72 -29.19 13.82
N TYR A 318 11.07 -28.22 13.17
CA TYR A 318 9.67 -27.85 13.42
C TYR A 318 8.66 -28.52 12.47
N LYS A 319 9.12 -29.45 11.61
CA LYS A 319 8.28 -30.23 10.66
C LYS A 319 7.42 -29.36 9.73
N LEU A 320 7.85 -28.15 9.39
CA LEU A 320 7.03 -27.16 8.69
C LEU A 320 6.80 -27.51 7.20
N MET A 321 7.76 -28.17 6.55
CA MET A 321 7.72 -28.48 5.10
C MET A 321 6.46 -29.22 4.64
N ASN A 322 5.87 -30.03 5.53
CA ASN A 322 4.69 -30.87 5.24
C ASN A 322 3.39 -30.29 5.82
N VAL A 323 3.47 -29.17 6.52
CA VAL A 323 2.38 -28.61 7.32
C VAL A 323 1.84 -27.31 6.72
N ILE A 324 2.72 -26.50 6.14
CA ILE A 324 2.39 -25.20 5.56
C ILE A 324 2.67 -25.15 4.05
N ASN A 325 2.02 -24.20 3.39
CA ASN A 325 2.16 -23.93 1.96
C ASN A 325 2.51 -22.44 1.78
N PRO A 326 3.72 -22.11 1.31
CA PRO A 326 4.10 -20.71 1.17
C PRO A 326 3.38 -20.01 0.01
N ILE A 327 3.12 -18.71 0.17
CA ILE A 327 2.72 -17.79 -0.88
C ILE A 327 3.83 -16.74 -1.08
N VAL A 328 4.43 -16.77 -2.27
CA VAL A 328 5.48 -15.85 -2.68
C VAL A 328 4.83 -14.60 -3.26
N TRP A 329 4.97 -13.45 -2.61
CA TRP A 329 4.38 -12.19 -3.07
C TRP A 329 5.42 -11.29 -3.73
N SER A 330 5.04 -10.64 -4.83
CA SER A 330 5.83 -9.61 -5.51
C SER A 330 4.94 -8.79 -6.43
N TYR A 331 4.98 -7.47 -6.27
CA TYR A 331 4.04 -6.54 -6.91
C TYR A 331 4.68 -5.66 -8.00
N ARG A 332 5.96 -5.84 -8.29
CA ARG A 332 6.69 -5.06 -9.32
C ARG A 332 6.26 -5.45 -10.73
N GLU A 333 6.38 -4.54 -11.70
CA GLU A 333 6.15 -4.84 -13.12
C GLU A 333 7.16 -5.86 -13.66
N ASP A 334 8.40 -5.82 -13.15
CA ASP A 334 9.39 -6.87 -13.35
C ASP A 334 9.74 -7.52 -12.01
N ILE A 335 9.23 -8.72 -11.77
CA ILE A 335 9.52 -9.45 -10.54
C ILE A 335 10.92 -10.10 -10.56
N SER A 336 11.66 -10.07 -11.68
CA SER A 336 12.97 -10.72 -11.78
C SER A 336 14.11 -9.96 -11.10
N VAL A 337 13.95 -8.65 -10.92
CA VAL A 337 15.06 -7.75 -10.55
C VAL A 337 15.28 -7.63 -9.05
N GLU A 338 14.23 -7.68 -8.22
CA GLU A 338 14.36 -7.47 -6.78
C GLU A 338 13.20 -8.11 -6.00
N GLY A 339 13.51 -8.71 -4.84
CA GLY A 339 12.52 -9.25 -3.90
C GLY A 339 11.99 -10.64 -4.24
N PHE A 340 12.21 -11.15 -5.45
CA PHE A 340 11.79 -12.49 -5.83
C PHE A 340 12.81 -13.56 -5.42
N ILE A 341 12.31 -14.72 -4.97
CA ILE A 341 13.16 -15.82 -4.51
C ILE A 341 13.89 -16.49 -5.70
N VAL A 342 15.22 -16.54 -5.62
CA VAL A 342 16.09 -17.11 -6.67
C VAL A 342 17.04 -18.18 -6.12
N GLY A 343 17.74 -18.89 -7.02
CA GLY A 343 18.84 -19.79 -6.66
C GLY A 343 18.45 -20.89 -5.65
N PRO A 344 19.23 -21.08 -4.56
CA PRO A 344 18.95 -22.09 -3.54
C PRO A 344 17.59 -21.92 -2.84
N GLN A 345 17.14 -20.67 -2.61
CA GLN A 345 15.86 -20.41 -1.97
C GLN A 345 14.69 -20.87 -2.84
N ALA A 346 14.72 -20.54 -4.13
CA ALA A 346 13.71 -21.05 -5.06
C ALA A 346 13.64 -22.59 -5.09
N LYS A 347 14.79 -23.28 -4.99
CA LYS A 347 14.84 -24.75 -4.90
C LYS A 347 14.26 -25.29 -3.59
N LEU A 348 14.49 -24.60 -2.47
CA LEU A 348 13.93 -24.96 -1.18
C LEU A 348 12.39 -24.81 -1.19
N PHE A 349 11.88 -23.69 -1.70
CA PHE A 349 10.44 -23.44 -1.79
C PHE A 349 9.72 -24.45 -2.71
N GLY A 350 10.43 -24.95 -3.73
CA GLY A 350 9.95 -26.04 -4.58
C GLY A 350 9.77 -27.40 -3.87
N GLN A 351 10.26 -27.55 -2.62
CA GLN A 351 10.13 -28.79 -1.84
C GLN A 351 8.89 -28.83 -0.93
N PHE A 352 8.17 -27.71 -0.75
CA PHE A 352 6.91 -27.73 0.00
C PHE A 352 5.84 -28.58 -0.72
N LYS A 353 4.80 -29.01 -0.03
CA LYS A 353 3.73 -29.79 -0.68
C LYS A 353 2.96 -28.99 -1.73
N SER A 354 2.73 -27.70 -1.46
CA SER A 354 2.16 -26.74 -2.41
C SER A 354 2.87 -25.41 -2.29
N LEU A 355 2.99 -24.71 -3.42
CA LEU A 355 3.53 -23.36 -3.51
C LEU A 355 2.57 -22.48 -4.31
N TRP A 356 2.41 -21.24 -3.87
CA TRP A 356 1.56 -20.25 -4.53
C TRP A 356 2.32 -18.95 -4.76
N GLY A 357 1.84 -18.15 -5.71
CA GLY A 357 2.31 -16.78 -5.96
C GLY A 357 1.28 -15.76 -5.50
N ALA A 358 1.70 -14.52 -5.33
CA ALA A 358 0.81 -13.39 -5.11
C ALA A 358 1.28 -12.17 -5.93
N SER A 359 0.39 -11.75 -6.82
CA SER A 359 0.47 -10.53 -7.62
C SER A 359 -0.47 -9.48 -7.02
N ALA A 360 -0.61 -8.30 -7.62
CA ALA A 360 -1.53 -7.28 -7.13
C ALA A 360 -2.46 -6.73 -8.23
N PHE A 361 -3.61 -6.19 -7.82
CA PHE A 361 -4.49 -5.38 -8.67
C PHE A 361 -4.83 -4.01 -8.09
N LYS A 362 -4.50 -3.76 -6.81
CA LYS A 362 -4.58 -2.45 -6.15
C LYS A 362 -3.77 -2.45 -4.85
N GLY A 363 -3.47 -1.25 -4.35
CA GLY A 363 -2.92 -1.00 -3.01
C GLY A 363 -1.47 -1.43 -2.82
N ALA A 364 -0.70 -1.58 -3.91
CA ALA A 364 0.69 -2.07 -3.85
C ALA A 364 1.70 -1.12 -4.50
N THR A 365 1.28 0.09 -4.90
CA THR A 365 2.17 1.10 -5.50
C THR A 365 2.71 2.09 -4.47
N ASP A 366 1.85 2.62 -3.61
CA ASP A 366 2.19 3.66 -2.63
C ASP A 366 1.10 3.72 -1.54
N GLU A 367 1.50 4.08 -0.31
CA GLU A 367 0.63 4.14 0.88
C GLU A 367 -0.53 5.14 0.75
N VAL A 368 -0.38 6.17 -0.07
CA VAL A 368 -1.38 7.23 -0.28
C VAL A 368 -1.91 7.28 -1.73
N ALA A 369 -1.60 6.27 -2.55
CA ALA A 369 -2.16 6.18 -3.90
C ALA A 369 -3.67 6.02 -3.86
N THR A 370 -4.39 6.84 -4.62
CA THR A 370 -5.85 6.75 -4.78
C THR A 370 -6.28 6.33 -6.19
N ILE A 371 -5.34 6.29 -7.12
CA ILE A 371 -5.52 6.00 -8.54
C ILE A 371 -4.69 4.76 -8.89
N SER A 372 -5.29 3.86 -9.66
CA SER A 372 -4.77 2.56 -10.04
C SER A 372 -4.20 2.66 -11.42
N ASP A 373 -2.91 2.37 -11.56
CA ASP A 373 -2.30 2.24 -12.87
C ASP A 373 -2.59 0.83 -13.42
N VAL A 374 -3.54 0.74 -14.36
CA VAL A 374 -3.96 -0.52 -14.97
C VAL A 374 -2.79 -1.20 -15.68
N THR A 375 -1.90 -0.42 -16.29
CA THR A 375 -0.73 -0.94 -17.00
C THR A 375 0.25 -1.58 -16.02
N HIS A 376 0.57 -0.89 -14.92
CA HIS A 376 1.44 -1.41 -13.85
C HIS A 376 0.98 -2.79 -13.36
N TYR A 377 -0.28 -2.89 -12.94
CA TYR A 377 -0.80 -4.12 -12.35
C TYR A 377 -0.97 -5.25 -13.37
N TYR A 378 -1.28 -4.94 -14.63
CA TYR A 378 -1.32 -5.94 -15.71
C TYR A 378 0.10 -6.45 -16.03
N GLU A 379 1.09 -5.56 -16.11
CA GLU A 379 2.49 -5.95 -16.35
C GLU A 379 3.04 -6.83 -15.22
N ASN A 380 2.65 -6.56 -13.96
CA ASN A 380 2.93 -7.46 -12.85
C ASN A 380 2.38 -8.88 -13.08
N GLN A 381 1.14 -9.03 -13.59
CA GLN A 381 0.60 -10.36 -13.93
C GLN A 381 1.40 -11.06 -15.03
N VAL A 382 1.74 -10.32 -16.09
CA VAL A 382 2.52 -10.85 -17.22
C VAL A 382 3.89 -11.32 -16.74
N SER A 383 4.54 -10.55 -15.86
CA SER A 383 5.83 -10.91 -15.28
C SER A 383 5.76 -12.21 -14.46
N TRP A 384 4.71 -12.37 -13.66
CA TRP A 384 4.43 -13.62 -12.94
C TRP A 384 4.27 -14.81 -13.90
N ILE A 385 3.45 -14.67 -14.95
CA ILE A 385 3.24 -15.72 -15.96
C ILE A 385 4.59 -16.09 -16.63
N GLN A 386 5.40 -15.10 -16.99
CA GLN A 386 6.71 -15.30 -17.62
C GLN A 386 7.69 -16.04 -16.70
N GLN A 387 7.79 -15.66 -15.42
CA GLN A 387 8.67 -16.36 -14.48
C GLN A 387 8.23 -17.80 -14.25
N LEU A 388 6.92 -18.02 -14.05
CA LEU A 388 6.40 -19.36 -13.83
C LEU A 388 6.68 -20.30 -15.02
N ASN A 389 6.80 -19.78 -16.26
CA ASN A 389 7.10 -20.60 -17.43
C ASN A 389 8.48 -21.24 -17.33
N SER A 390 9.41 -20.53 -16.67
CA SER A 390 10.76 -21.01 -16.41
C SER A 390 10.84 -21.85 -15.15
N TYR A 391 10.08 -21.50 -14.11
CA TYR A 391 10.20 -22.11 -12.78
C TYR A 391 9.39 -23.39 -12.63
N ILE A 392 8.16 -23.48 -13.15
CA ILE A 392 7.29 -24.65 -12.95
C ILE A 392 7.92 -25.95 -13.51
N PRO A 393 8.52 -25.96 -14.72
CA PRO A 393 9.11 -27.19 -15.25
C PRO A 393 10.31 -27.73 -14.44
N THR A 394 11.03 -26.84 -13.74
CA THR A 394 12.35 -27.16 -13.18
C THR A 394 12.43 -27.09 -11.66
N LYS A 395 11.84 -26.06 -11.05
CA LYS A 395 11.97 -25.73 -9.63
C LYS A 395 10.66 -25.89 -8.86
N TRP A 396 9.53 -25.50 -9.45
CA TRP A 396 8.24 -25.39 -8.75
C TRP A 396 7.16 -26.29 -9.35
N LYS A 397 7.46 -27.59 -9.43
CA LYS A 397 6.53 -28.60 -9.98
C LYS A 397 5.20 -28.65 -9.21
N ASN A 398 5.23 -28.28 -7.93
CA ASN A 398 4.15 -28.20 -6.96
C ASN A 398 3.41 -26.83 -6.90
N PHE A 399 3.67 -25.92 -7.87
CA PHE A 399 3.03 -24.60 -7.90
C PHE A 399 1.55 -24.70 -8.30
N ASN A 400 0.60 -24.30 -7.45
CA ASN A 400 -0.82 -24.64 -7.65
C ASN A 400 -1.75 -23.44 -7.84
N GLY A 401 -1.31 -22.21 -7.51
CA GLY A 401 -2.17 -21.06 -7.69
C GLY A 401 -1.48 -19.71 -7.52
N VAL A 402 -2.21 -18.67 -7.84
CA VAL A 402 -1.84 -17.27 -7.68
C VAL A 402 -2.97 -16.53 -6.99
N MET A 403 -2.62 -15.62 -6.09
CA MET A 403 -3.54 -14.70 -5.44
C MET A 403 -3.30 -13.28 -5.94
N LEU A 404 -4.33 -12.63 -6.47
CA LEU A 404 -4.29 -11.22 -6.85
C LEU A 404 -4.68 -10.37 -5.64
N THR A 405 -3.72 -9.69 -5.05
CA THR A 405 -3.89 -8.88 -3.84
C THR A 405 -4.50 -7.52 -4.13
N GLY A 406 -5.43 -7.11 -3.25
CA GLY A 406 -6.02 -5.79 -3.26
C GLY A 406 -6.04 -5.17 -1.88
N TRP A 407 -4.92 -4.58 -1.47
CA TRP A 407 -4.72 -3.96 -0.16
C TRP A 407 -5.50 -2.66 -0.02
N SER A 408 -6.08 -2.41 1.14
CA SER A 408 -6.92 -1.22 1.39
C SER A 408 -6.19 -0.15 2.20
N ARG A 409 -5.19 -0.54 2.99
CA ARG A 409 -4.20 0.34 3.63
C ARG A 409 -3.03 -0.52 4.14
N TYR A 410 -1.86 0.11 4.37
CA TYR A 410 -0.63 -0.60 4.74
C TYR A 410 -0.60 -1.01 6.23
N ASP A 411 -1.21 -0.20 7.10
CA ASP A 411 -1.41 -0.52 8.51
C ASP A 411 -2.69 0.14 9.08
N HIS A 412 -3.07 -0.18 10.32
CA HIS A 412 -4.29 0.35 10.99
C HIS A 412 -4.29 1.83 11.33
N PHE A 413 -3.14 2.48 11.28
CA PHE A 413 -2.93 3.91 11.56
C PHE A 413 -2.81 4.74 10.28
N LEU A 414 -2.53 4.10 9.15
CA LEU A 414 -2.42 4.75 7.85
C LEU A 414 -3.79 4.95 7.18
N SER A 415 -3.78 5.85 6.20
CA SER A 415 -4.95 6.20 5.41
C SER A 415 -5.31 5.10 4.41
N LEU A 416 -6.56 5.11 3.94
CA LEU A 416 -6.99 4.28 2.82
C LEU A 416 -6.21 4.61 1.56
N CYS A 417 -5.74 3.60 0.83
CA CYS A 417 -5.17 3.78 -0.50
C CYS A 417 -6.26 3.58 -1.59
N GLU A 418 -5.98 2.79 -2.62
CA GLU A 418 -6.85 2.57 -3.77
C GLU A 418 -8.16 1.85 -3.36
N LEU A 419 -9.30 2.47 -3.70
CA LEU A 419 -10.62 1.95 -3.38
C LEU A 419 -11.01 0.76 -4.27
N LEU A 420 -11.54 -0.31 -3.67
CA LEU A 420 -11.94 -1.52 -4.40
C LEU A 420 -12.86 -1.25 -5.63
N PRO A 421 -13.95 -0.47 -5.54
CA PRO A 421 -14.82 -0.16 -6.68
C PRO A 421 -14.11 0.53 -7.84
N TYR A 422 -13.19 1.44 -7.52
CA TYR A 422 -12.43 2.15 -8.53
C TYR A 422 -11.42 1.22 -9.22
N SER A 423 -10.85 0.25 -8.50
CA SER A 423 -9.89 -0.72 -9.04
C SER A 423 -10.52 -1.95 -9.73
N ILE A 424 -11.85 -2.04 -9.87
CA ILE A 424 -12.52 -3.15 -10.57
C ILE A 424 -12.00 -3.33 -12.02
N PRO A 425 -11.80 -2.26 -12.82
CA PRO A 425 -11.22 -2.43 -14.15
C PRO A 425 -9.81 -3.02 -14.09
N THR A 426 -8.96 -2.58 -13.17
CA THR A 426 -7.62 -3.14 -12.95
C THR A 426 -7.70 -4.62 -12.60
N MET A 427 -8.56 -5.00 -11.65
CA MET A 427 -8.81 -6.39 -11.29
C MET A 427 -9.26 -7.23 -12.49
N ALA A 428 -10.11 -6.68 -13.36
CA ALA A 428 -10.59 -7.37 -14.56
C ALA A 428 -9.47 -7.62 -15.58
N PHE A 429 -8.60 -6.62 -15.82
CA PHE A 429 -7.40 -6.81 -16.64
C PHE A 429 -6.46 -7.86 -16.02
N SER A 430 -6.27 -7.82 -14.70
CA SER A 430 -5.39 -8.74 -14.01
C SER A 430 -5.90 -10.19 -14.03
N LEU A 431 -7.20 -10.41 -13.79
CA LEU A 431 -7.82 -11.75 -13.91
C LEU A 431 -7.76 -12.27 -15.34
N ALA A 432 -8.07 -11.41 -16.33
CA ALA A 432 -8.05 -11.81 -17.72
C ALA A 432 -6.65 -12.22 -18.20
N ALA A 433 -5.57 -11.67 -17.64
CA ALA A 433 -4.20 -12.10 -17.94
C ALA A 433 -3.97 -13.60 -17.63
N TRP A 434 -4.69 -14.16 -16.66
CA TRP A 434 -4.62 -15.58 -16.29
C TRP A 434 -5.62 -16.49 -17.03
N LYS A 435 -6.46 -15.92 -17.91
CA LYS A 435 -7.46 -16.64 -18.69
C LYS A 435 -6.97 -16.90 -20.12
N GLU A 436 -7.32 -18.04 -20.70
CA GLU A 436 -7.06 -18.29 -22.13
C GLU A 436 -7.94 -17.40 -23.03
N PRO A 437 -7.44 -16.90 -24.17
CA PRO A 437 -6.10 -17.15 -24.74
C PRO A 437 -4.99 -16.20 -24.21
N PHE A 438 -5.30 -15.28 -23.30
CA PHE A 438 -4.35 -14.24 -22.87
C PHE A 438 -3.17 -14.79 -22.05
N LYS A 439 -3.42 -15.83 -21.24
CA LYS A 439 -2.38 -16.53 -20.47
C LYS A 439 -1.32 -17.19 -21.37
N SER A 440 -1.74 -17.76 -22.51
CA SER A 440 -0.82 -18.43 -23.44
C SER A 440 -0.06 -17.46 -24.35
N LEU A 441 -0.60 -16.26 -24.56
CA LEU A 441 -0.01 -15.20 -25.38
C LEU A 441 0.12 -13.88 -24.58
N PRO A 442 0.91 -13.87 -23.48
CA PRO A 442 1.01 -12.68 -22.64
C PRO A 442 1.75 -11.59 -23.42
N ARG A 443 1.02 -10.54 -23.83
CA ARG A 443 1.62 -9.36 -24.46
C ARG A 443 2.15 -8.46 -23.37
N ALA A 444 3.46 -8.16 -23.40
CA ALA A 444 4.11 -7.27 -22.45
C ALA A 444 3.46 -5.88 -22.44
N SER A 445 3.11 -5.33 -23.61
CA SER A 445 2.48 -4.00 -23.69
C SER A 445 0.95 -4.09 -23.71
N LEU A 446 0.31 -3.57 -22.66
CA LEU A 446 -1.15 -3.42 -22.61
C LEU A 446 -1.68 -2.42 -23.66
N HIS A 447 -0.90 -1.39 -23.97
CA HIS A 447 -1.27 -0.35 -24.93
C HIS A 447 -1.61 -0.92 -26.32
N SER A 448 -0.87 -1.94 -26.79
CA SER A 448 -1.08 -2.60 -28.08
C SER A 448 -2.04 -3.80 -28.02
N ASN A 449 -2.57 -4.15 -26.85
CA ASN A 449 -3.47 -5.30 -26.68
C ASN A 449 -4.95 -4.90 -26.89
N SER A 450 -5.32 -4.62 -28.14
CA SER A 450 -6.70 -4.23 -28.51
C SER A 450 -7.75 -5.30 -28.18
N GLN A 451 -7.41 -6.58 -28.36
CA GLN A 451 -8.32 -7.69 -28.07
C GLN A 451 -8.67 -7.77 -26.59
N LEU A 452 -7.68 -7.65 -25.70
CA LEU A 452 -7.92 -7.64 -24.26
C LEU A 452 -8.74 -6.43 -23.83
N LYS A 453 -8.40 -5.22 -24.33
CA LYS A 453 -9.17 -4.01 -24.03
C LYS A 453 -10.63 -4.14 -24.45
N GLU A 454 -10.89 -4.70 -25.62
CA GLU A 454 -12.25 -4.93 -26.10
C GLU A 454 -13.00 -6.00 -25.28
N TYR A 455 -12.32 -7.08 -24.89
CA TYR A 455 -12.88 -8.08 -23.98
C TYR A 455 -13.30 -7.46 -22.66
N ILE A 456 -12.40 -6.71 -21.99
CA ILE A 456 -12.70 -6.07 -20.71
C ILE A 456 -13.81 -5.03 -20.85
N ARG A 457 -13.79 -4.22 -21.92
CA ARG A 457 -14.86 -3.25 -22.19
C ARG A 457 -16.24 -3.93 -22.26
N LYS A 458 -16.34 -5.10 -22.89
CA LYS A 458 -17.58 -5.88 -22.98
C LYS A 458 -17.99 -6.47 -21.63
N GLU A 459 -17.07 -7.13 -20.93
CA GLU A 459 -17.33 -7.76 -19.62
C GLU A 459 -17.81 -6.74 -18.58
N LEU A 460 -17.22 -5.53 -18.60
CA LEU A 460 -17.57 -4.41 -17.71
C LEU A 460 -18.69 -3.52 -18.25
N GLN A 461 -19.20 -3.82 -19.46
CA GLN A 461 -20.26 -3.10 -20.15
C GLN A 461 -20.01 -1.59 -20.26
N CYS A 462 -18.82 -1.21 -20.70
CA CYS A 462 -18.40 0.18 -20.82
C CYS A 462 -18.67 0.78 -22.21
N SER A 463 -19.05 2.06 -22.24
CA SER A 463 -19.35 2.82 -23.46
C SER A 463 -18.12 3.04 -24.35
N SER A 464 -16.93 3.10 -23.75
CA SER A 464 -15.64 3.29 -24.39
C SER A 464 -14.57 2.48 -23.66
N ASN A 465 -13.36 2.43 -24.21
CA ASN A 465 -12.24 1.74 -23.57
C ASN A 465 -11.93 2.34 -22.19
N ILE A 466 -11.64 1.44 -21.24
CA ILE A 466 -11.15 1.80 -19.90
C ILE A 466 -9.87 2.63 -20.03
N HIS A 467 -9.78 3.67 -19.20
CA HIS A 467 -8.56 4.47 -19.07
C HIS A 467 -7.49 3.67 -18.37
N LEU A 468 -6.27 3.66 -18.92
CA LEU A 468 -5.19 2.82 -18.40
C LEU A 468 -4.41 3.47 -17.24
N ASN A 469 -4.43 4.81 -17.13
CA ASN A 469 -3.66 5.55 -16.15
C ASN A 469 -4.21 6.98 -15.95
N ILE A 470 -3.57 7.73 -15.03
CA ILE A 470 -3.97 9.10 -14.68
C ILE A 470 -3.90 10.07 -15.87
N GLN A 471 -2.96 9.90 -16.80
CA GLN A 471 -2.83 10.79 -17.95
C GLN A 471 -4.02 10.63 -18.90
N GLU A 472 -4.57 9.42 -19.02
CA GLU A 472 -5.82 9.18 -19.74
C GLU A 472 -7.03 9.75 -19.00
N HIS A 473 -7.11 9.61 -17.66
CA HIS A 473 -8.13 10.29 -16.84
C HIS A 473 -8.16 11.79 -17.05
N ALA A 474 -7.00 12.44 -17.12
CA ALA A 474 -6.87 13.89 -17.31
C ALA A 474 -7.35 14.38 -18.70
N SER A 475 -7.31 13.55 -19.73
CA SER A 475 -7.42 14.00 -21.13
C SER A 475 -8.57 13.39 -21.93
N LYS A 476 -9.13 12.26 -21.51
CA LYS A 476 -10.17 11.53 -22.25
C LYS A 476 -11.55 11.67 -21.61
N LEU A 477 -12.60 11.44 -22.40
CA LEU A 477 -13.98 11.38 -21.92
C LEU A 477 -14.18 10.20 -20.97
N ILE A 478 -14.90 10.43 -19.88
CA ILE A 478 -15.14 9.43 -18.84
C ILE A 478 -15.96 8.26 -19.42
N PRO A 479 -15.45 7.01 -19.40
CA PRO A 479 -16.19 5.84 -19.82
C PRO A 479 -17.37 5.59 -18.87
N LYS A 480 -18.56 5.37 -19.43
CA LYS A 480 -19.75 4.98 -18.68
C LYS A 480 -19.84 3.47 -18.62
N CYS A 481 -19.87 2.89 -17.41
CA CYS A 481 -19.79 1.44 -17.21
C CYS A 481 -20.95 0.92 -16.33
N LYS A 482 -21.17 -0.39 -16.32
CA LYS A 482 -22.27 -1.02 -15.54
C LYS A 482 -21.79 -2.10 -14.54
N PHE A 483 -20.50 -2.14 -14.23
CA PHE A 483 -20.00 -3.04 -13.19
C PHE A 483 -20.35 -2.52 -11.78
N PRO A 484 -20.37 -3.40 -10.75
CA PRO A 484 -20.68 -2.99 -9.39
C PRO A 484 -19.73 -1.89 -8.89
N GLY A 485 -20.27 -0.75 -8.46
CA GLY A 485 -19.47 0.38 -8.00
C GLY A 485 -18.92 1.29 -9.11
N ALA A 486 -19.39 1.16 -10.36
CA ALA A 486 -18.98 2.02 -11.48
C ALA A 486 -19.18 3.53 -11.20
N ALA A 487 -20.17 3.92 -10.39
CA ALA A 487 -20.37 5.32 -10.00
C ALA A 487 -19.17 5.91 -9.24
N ILE A 488 -18.50 5.11 -8.39
CA ILE A 488 -17.29 5.52 -7.69
C ILE A 488 -16.14 5.64 -8.69
N TYR A 489 -16.00 4.68 -9.61
CA TYR A 489 -14.99 4.73 -10.67
C TYR A 489 -15.10 6.02 -11.51
N GLU A 490 -16.31 6.35 -11.97
CA GLU A 490 -16.59 7.57 -12.73
C GLU A 490 -16.35 8.84 -11.90
N SER A 491 -16.70 8.82 -10.61
CA SER A 491 -16.47 9.95 -9.70
C SER A 491 -14.97 10.22 -9.49
N MET A 492 -14.17 9.17 -9.33
CA MET A 492 -12.72 9.29 -9.18
C MET A 492 -12.06 9.85 -10.45
N ILE A 493 -12.53 9.47 -11.64
CA ILE A 493 -12.04 10.11 -12.89
C ILE A 493 -12.49 11.58 -12.94
N SER A 494 -13.74 11.85 -12.55
CA SER A 494 -14.29 13.20 -12.52
C SER A 494 -13.51 14.12 -11.58
N VAL A 495 -13.04 13.61 -10.43
CA VAL A 495 -12.28 14.41 -9.47
C VAL A 495 -10.92 14.81 -10.03
N VAL A 496 -10.22 13.91 -10.73
CA VAL A 496 -8.95 14.23 -11.41
C VAL A 496 -9.14 15.37 -12.41
N GLN A 497 -10.20 15.29 -13.23
CA GLN A 497 -10.52 16.35 -14.20
C GLN A 497 -10.98 17.66 -13.52
N LEU A 498 -11.69 17.57 -12.41
CA LEU A 498 -12.11 18.74 -11.63
C LEU A 498 -10.91 19.47 -11.04
N TRP A 499 -9.92 18.75 -10.51
CA TRP A 499 -8.73 19.37 -9.95
C TRP A 499 -7.88 20.10 -10.99
N ILE A 500 -7.81 19.60 -12.22
CA ILE A 500 -7.16 20.32 -13.35
C ILE A 500 -7.87 21.66 -13.61
N LYS A 501 -9.21 21.66 -13.60
CA LYS A 501 -10.00 22.90 -13.78
C LYS A 501 -9.80 23.87 -12.63
N VAL A 502 -9.83 23.34 -11.40
CA VAL A 502 -9.57 24.11 -10.17
C VAL A 502 -8.21 24.77 -10.24
N GLU A 503 -7.16 24.05 -10.61
CA GLU A 503 -5.80 24.57 -10.70
C GLU A 503 -5.67 25.71 -11.72
N THR A 504 -6.35 25.58 -12.86
CA THR A 504 -6.43 26.65 -13.86
C THR A 504 -7.08 27.91 -13.29
N VAL A 505 -8.17 27.76 -12.52
CA VAL A 505 -8.88 28.88 -11.88
C VAL A 505 -8.08 29.46 -10.71
N GLU A 506 -7.50 28.63 -9.85
CA GLU A 506 -6.64 29.05 -8.75
C GLU A 506 -5.43 29.84 -9.26
N SER A 507 -4.79 29.39 -10.34
CA SER A 507 -3.70 30.12 -10.98
C SER A 507 -4.10 31.52 -11.44
N PHE A 508 -5.32 31.69 -11.98
CA PHE A 508 -5.86 33.00 -12.30
C PHE A 508 -6.11 33.84 -11.04
N VAL A 509 -6.78 33.28 -10.04
CA VAL A 509 -7.15 33.97 -8.80
C VAL A 509 -5.91 34.41 -8.04
N ASN A 510 -4.88 33.57 -7.95
CA ASN A 510 -3.65 33.85 -7.22
C ASN A 510 -2.84 35.02 -7.80
N LYS A 511 -3.08 35.42 -9.06
CA LYS A 511 -2.47 36.64 -9.64
C LYS A 511 -3.01 37.93 -9.02
N PHE A 512 -4.25 37.91 -8.53
CA PHE A 512 -4.94 39.10 -8.03
C PHE A 512 -5.28 39.03 -6.54
N VAL A 513 -5.41 37.82 -6.00
CA VAL A 513 -5.79 37.56 -4.61
C VAL A 513 -4.78 36.60 -3.99
N THR A 514 -3.68 37.18 -3.52
CA THR A 514 -2.64 36.45 -2.77
C THR A 514 -2.99 36.37 -1.29
N ASP A 515 -2.23 35.59 -0.52
CA ASP A 515 -2.41 35.48 0.94
C ASP A 515 -2.28 36.82 1.66
N LEU A 516 -1.52 37.78 1.11
CA LEU A 516 -1.43 39.15 1.62
C LEU A 516 -2.76 39.88 1.50
N HIS A 517 -3.46 39.72 0.36
CA HIS A 517 -4.77 40.34 0.13
C HIS A 517 -5.80 39.79 1.12
N VAL A 518 -5.78 38.47 1.35
CA VAL A 518 -6.64 37.79 2.32
C VAL A 518 -6.32 38.23 3.75
N LYS A 519 -5.03 38.25 4.14
CA LYS A 519 -4.58 38.58 5.50
C LYS A 519 -4.96 40.00 5.91
N TYR A 520 -4.78 40.98 5.03
CA TYR A 520 -4.98 42.40 5.37
C TYR A 520 -6.28 42.99 4.81
N ASN A 521 -7.21 42.14 4.38
CA ASN A 521 -8.50 42.55 3.81
C ASN A 521 -8.36 43.66 2.75
N TYR A 522 -7.48 43.41 1.78
CA TYR A 522 -7.09 44.39 0.78
C TYR A 522 -7.26 43.78 -0.61
N ILE A 523 -8.29 44.16 -1.37
CA ILE A 523 -8.52 43.64 -2.73
C ILE A 523 -9.03 44.74 -3.66
N HIS A 524 -8.66 44.67 -4.95
CA HIS A 524 -9.25 45.50 -5.98
C HIS A 524 -10.62 44.91 -6.40
N LEU A 525 -11.73 45.62 -6.16
CA LEU A 525 -13.10 45.06 -6.33
C LEU A 525 -13.33 44.44 -7.70
N LYS A 526 -13.00 45.16 -8.79
CA LYS A 526 -13.13 44.62 -10.16
C LYS A 526 -12.38 43.29 -10.37
N ARG A 527 -11.19 43.15 -9.77
CA ARG A 527 -10.43 41.89 -9.84
C ARG A 527 -11.07 40.81 -8.98
N GLY A 528 -11.65 41.20 -7.84
CA GLY A 528 -12.48 40.31 -7.02
C GLY A 528 -13.70 39.78 -7.77
N GLU A 529 -14.44 40.64 -8.47
CA GLU A 529 -15.57 40.25 -9.33
C GLU A 529 -15.13 39.27 -10.42
N GLU A 530 -14.07 39.59 -11.17
CA GLU A 530 -13.48 38.69 -12.18
C GLU A 530 -13.04 37.33 -11.58
N CYS A 531 -12.58 37.32 -10.33
CA CYS A 531 -12.25 36.08 -9.62
C CYS A 531 -13.51 35.30 -9.22
N LEU A 532 -14.57 35.96 -8.74
CA LEU A 532 -15.84 35.32 -8.36
C LEU A 532 -16.54 34.69 -9.56
N ASP A 533 -16.52 35.35 -10.72
CA ASP A 533 -17.09 34.82 -11.96
C ASP A 533 -16.48 33.46 -12.33
N LYS A 534 -15.19 33.26 -12.04
CA LYS A 534 -14.48 32.01 -12.30
C LYS A 534 -14.57 31.01 -11.16
N LEU A 535 -14.55 31.47 -9.91
CA LEU A 535 -14.58 30.60 -8.72
C LEU A 535 -15.96 30.02 -8.45
N THR A 536 -17.04 30.78 -8.65
CA THR A 536 -18.40 30.34 -8.30
C THR A 536 -18.81 29.04 -8.99
N PRO A 537 -18.60 28.86 -10.32
CA PRO A 537 -18.89 27.58 -10.97
C PRO A 537 -18.05 26.43 -10.42
N ILE A 538 -16.77 26.67 -10.13
CA ILE A 538 -15.87 25.66 -9.55
C ILE A 538 -16.33 25.25 -8.15
N MET A 539 -16.74 26.20 -7.31
CA MET A 539 -17.23 25.93 -5.97
C MET A 539 -18.50 25.07 -5.98
N ASN A 540 -19.41 25.31 -6.93
CA ASN A 540 -20.59 24.46 -7.10
C ASN A 540 -20.20 23.03 -7.49
N LEU A 541 -19.29 22.86 -8.47
CA LEU A 541 -18.80 21.54 -8.88
C LEU A 541 -18.12 20.78 -7.73
N LEU A 542 -17.34 21.47 -6.89
CA LEU A 542 -16.70 20.86 -5.72
C LEU A 542 -17.74 20.39 -4.68
N LYS A 543 -18.78 21.20 -4.42
CA LYS A 543 -19.89 20.83 -3.52
C LYS A 543 -20.70 19.65 -4.06
N ASP A 544 -21.01 19.67 -5.36
CA ASP A 544 -21.75 18.60 -6.04
C ASP A 544 -20.96 17.28 -6.02
N PHE A 545 -19.64 17.35 -6.19
CA PHE A 545 -18.76 16.19 -6.07
C PHE A 545 -18.86 15.56 -4.68
N ILE A 546 -18.78 16.35 -3.60
CA ILE A 546 -18.87 15.83 -2.22
C ILE A 546 -20.15 15.02 -2.05
N GLY A 547 -21.30 15.59 -2.38
CA GLY A 547 -22.59 14.92 -2.22
C GLY A 547 -22.74 13.67 -3.09
N SER A 548 -22.32 13.76 -4.36
CA SER A 548 -22.41 12.64 -5.32
C SER A 548 -21.46 11.49 -4.96
N PHE A 549 -20.25 11.82 -4.50
CA PHE A 549 -19.26 10.85 -4.06
C PHE A 549 -19.71 10.13 -2.79
N GLN A 550 -20.22 10.86 -1.79
CA GLN A 550 -20.77 10.24 -0.57
C GLN A 550 -21.92 9.28 -0.89
N LYS A 551 -22.83 9.68 -1.79
CA LYS A 551 -23.95 8.83 -2.22
C LYS A 551 -23.45 7.54 -2.89
N SER A 552 -22.53 7.65 -3.85
CA SER A 552 -21.99 6.48 -4.55
C SER A 552 -21.18 5.57 -3.63
N MET A 553 -20.45 6.14 -2.68
CA MET A 553 -19.73 5.38 -1.64
C MET A 553 -20.68 4.65 -0.70
N ASP A 554 -21.81 5.24 -0.30
CA ASP A 554 -22.79 4.56 0.57
C ASP A 554 -23.47 3.36 -0.10
N GLU A 555 -23.50 3.28 -1.43
CA GLU A 555 -23.99 2.07 -2.11
C GLU A 555 -23.07 0.85 -1.86
N VAL A 556 -21.78 1.10 -1.57
CA VAL A 556 -20.76 0.05 -1.43
C VAL A 556 -20.28 -0.11 0.01
N PHE A 557 -20.06 0.99 0.73
CA PHE A 557 -19.42 1.04 2.03
C PHE A 557 -20.31 1.70 3.06
N SER A 558 -19.89 1.70 4.32
CA SER A 558 -20.49 2.61 5.30
C SER A 558 -20.14 4.07 4.97
N VAL A 559 -21.00 5.00 5.37
CA VAL A 559 -20.78 6.43 5.19
C VAL A 559 -19.44 6.93 5.75
N GLN A 560 -18.89 6.25 6.76
CA GLN A 560 -17.63 6.64 7.39
C GLN A 560 -16.42 6.48 6.45
N VAL A 561 -16.46 5.50 5.55
CA VAL A 561 -15.39 5.29 4.55
C VAL A 561 -15.33 6.48 3.58
N ALA A 562 -16.49 7.01 3.18
CA ALA A 562 -16.56 8.19 2.32
C ALA A 562 -16.00 9.44 3.05
N ILE A 563 -16.35 9.59 4.33
CA ILE A 563 -15.87 10.71 5.16
C ILE A 563 -14.36 10.63 5.35
N GLU A 564 -13.82 9.46 5.71
CA GLU A 564 -12.37 9.25 5.86
C GLU A 564 -11.64 9.61 4.56
N TRP A 565 -12.10 9.07 3.42
CA TRP A 565 -11.47 9.34 2.12
C TRP A 565 -11.52 10.83 1.76
N LEU A 566 -12.67 11.50 1.93
CA LEU A 566 -12.81 12.92 1.65
C LEU A 566 -11.92 13.76 2.56
N GLU A 567 -11.89 13.49 3.85
CA GLU A 567 -11.06 14.24 4.81
C GLU A 567 -9.57 14.12 4.48
N THR A 568 -9.11 12.93 4.11
CA THR A 568 -7.71 12.69 3.76
C THR A 568 -7.32 13.34 2.43
N TYR A 569 -8.12 13.17 1.38
CA TYR A 569 -7.68 13.46 0.00
C TYR A 569 -8.32 14.67 -0.65
N PHE A 570 -9.45 15.17 -0.14
CA PHE A 570 -10.24 16.20 -0.82
C PHE A 570 -10.40 17.47 0.01
N MET A 571 -10.78 17.33 1.29
CA MET A 571 -11.28 18.42 2.11
C MET A 571 -10.24 19.48 2.43
N LYS A 572 -8.95 19.12 2.55
CA LYS A 572 -7.86 20.09 2.77
C LYS A 572 -7.83 21.15 1.67
N ARG A 573 -7.80 20.73 0.40
CA ARG A 573 -7.76 21.65 -0.74
C ARG A 573 -9.08 22.40 -0.92
N TYR A 574 -10.21 21.70 -0.75
CA TYR A 574 -11.53 22.33 -0.77
C TYR A 574 -11.64 23.48 0.24
N ARG A 575 -11.23 23.28 1.50
CA ARG A 575 -11.31 24.30 2.56
C ARG A 575 -10.48 25.54 2.24
N LEU A 576 -9.28 25.37 1.70
CA LEU A 576 -8.41 26.49 1.30
C LEU A 576 -9.05 27.34 0.19
N ILE A 577 -9.60 26.68 -0.83
CA ILE A 577 -10.30 27.37 -1.92
C ILE A 577 -11.57 28.04 -1.41
N ASN A 578 -12.35 27.34 -0.58
CA ASN A 578 -13.57 27.88 0.01
C ASN A 578 -13.28 29.11 0.88
N GLN A 579 -12.24 29.08 1.70
CA GLN A 579 -11.84 30.23 2.51
C GLN A 579 -11.51 31.45 1.65
N LYS A 580 -10.76 31.25 0.55
CA LYS A 580 -10.44 32.33 -0.40
C LYS A 580 -11.69 32.82 -1.13
N TYR A 581 -12.57 31.92 -1.54
CA TYR A 581 -13.86 32.26 -2.15
C TYR A 581 -14.73 33.12 -1.23
N GLU A 582 -14.95 32.70 0.02
CA GLU A 582 -15.74 33.44 1.02
C GLU A 582 -15.11 34.80 1.36
N PHE A 583 -13.78 34.88 1.38
CA PHE A 583 -13.08 36.16 1.51
C PHE A 583 -13.41 37.11 0.36
N ILE A 584 -13.22 36.67 -0.90
CA ILE A 584 -13.45 37.51 -2.08
C ILE A 584 -14.93 37.92 -2.14
N LEU A 585 -15.86 36.99 -1.89
CA LEU A 585 -17.30 37.23 -1.92
C LEU A 585 -17.68 38.37 -0.98
N ARG A 586 -17.25 38.26 0.29
CA ARG A 586 -17.49 39.28 1.31
C ARG A 586 -16.81 40.61 0.97
N ALA A 587 -15.55 40.58 0.54
CA ALA A 587 -14.81 41.80 0.23
C ALA A 587 -15.43 42.58 -0.93
N VAL A 588 -15.87 41.89 -2.00
CA VAL A 588 -16.61 42.51 -3.11
C VAL A 588 -17.92 43.13 -2.63
N GLN A 589 -18.65 42.46 -1.73
CA GLN A 589 -19.92 42.93 -1.21
C GLN A 589 -19.78 44.09 -0.23
N GLU A 590 -18.76 44.10 0.63
CA GLU A 590 -18.72 44.96 1.83
C GLU A 590 -17.61 46.01 1.79
N GLN A 591 -16.48 45.77 1.12
CA GLN A 591 -15.36 46.70 1.14
C GLN A 591 -15.70 47.98 0.37
N ARG A 592 -15.48 49.13 1.02
CA ARG A 592 -15.73 50.46 0.44
C ARG A 592 -14.50 51.38 0.49
N SER A 593 -13.50 51.03 1.29
CA SER A 593 -12.29 51.82 1.48
C SER A 593 -11.05 50.92 1.64
N TRP A 594 -9.88 51.52 1.42
CA TRP A 594 -8.57 50.86 1.49
C TRP A 594 -7.60 51.74 2.27
N LEU A 595 -6.73 51.10 3.06
CA LEU A 595 -5.61 51.80 3.70
C LEU A 595 -4.59 52.23 2.63
N PRO A 596 -3.97 53.42 2.76
CA PRO A 596 -2.88 53.81 1.87
C PRO A 596 -1.73 52.83 1.99
N ARG A 597 -0.96 52.64 0.90
CA ARG A 597 0.28 51.86 0.97
C ARG A 597 1.39 52.64 1.72
N PRO A 598 2.30 51.96 2.43
CA PRO A 598 2.34 50.51 2.67
C PRO A 598 1.19 50.06 3.57
N ILE A 599 0.69 48.83 3.39
CA ILE A 599 -0.40 48.29 4.21
C ILE A 599 0.06 48.38 5.69
N PRO A 600 -0.58 49.22 6.53
CA PRO A 600 -0.15 49.43 7.92
C PRO A 600 -0.27 48.11 8.71
N ASP A 601 0.65 47.87 9.64
CA ASP A 601 0.74 46.65 10.45
C ASP A 601 1.02 45.35 9.67
N THR A 602 1.86 45.39 8.63
CA THR A 602 2.50 44.14 8.22
C THR A 602 3.40 43.65 9.35
N ASP A 603 2.93 42.64 10.10
CA ASP A 603 3.74 41.98 11.13
C ASP A 603 5.14 41.72 10.59
N LYS A 604 6.18 41.97 11.39
CA LYS A 604 7.51 41.45 11.07
C LYS A 604 7.36 39.94 10.84
N ILE A 605 7.83 39.45 9.70
CA ILE A 605 7.83 38.01 9.41
C ILE A 605 8.81 37.36 10.38
N HIS A 606 8.30 36.90 11.52
CA HIS A 606 9.05 36.14 12.50
C HIS A 606 9.04 34.67 12.08
N ILE A 607 10.12 34.23 11.44
CA ILE A 607 10.38 32.80 11.33
C ILE A 607 10.82 32.37 12.72
N ILE A 608 9.90 31.82 13.50
CA ILE A 608 10.26 31.17 14.75
C ILE A 608 11.02 29.90 14.35
N GLU A 609 12.35 29.98 14.36
CA GLU A 609 13.17 28.79 14.50
C GLU A 609 12.79 28.19 15.85
N LYS A 610 11.93 27.17 15.83
CA LYS A 610 11.74 26.32 17.00
C LYS A 610 13.09 25.67 17.27
N ASN A 611 13.89 26.32 18.12
CA ASN A 611 15.08 25.73 18.70
C ASN A 611 14.68 24.37 19.26
N LYS A 612 15.31 23.34 18.70
CA LYS A 612 15.27 21.96 19.16
C LYS A 612 15.46 21.95 20.68
N ARG A 613 14.46 21.47 21.41
CA ARG A 613 14.61 20.96 22.78
C ARG A 613 14.33 19.48 22.76
#